data_AF-A0A520GAT4-F1
#
_entry.id   AF-A0A520GAT4-F1
#
_cell.length_a   1.000
_cell.length_b   1.000
_cell.length_c   1.000
_cell.angle_alpha   90.00
_cell.angle_beta   90.00
_cell.angle_gamma   90.00
#
_symmetry.space_group_name_H-M   'P 1'
#
loop_
_entity.id
_entity.type
_entity.pdbx_description
1 polymer ?
#
loop_
_entity_poly.entity_id
_entity_poly.type
_entity_poly.pdbx_seq_one_letter_code
_entity_poly.pdbx_strand_id
1 'polypeptide(L)'
;GGLLQDDYSNTNEKVPGLGDIPVVGNLFRNEVRRRTKTNLMIFVRPVVMRDGIVTEAFAADRYETIRGIQQSTQPEYRPPLNNVGQAPLLPPLVLPDATAPGGSRPPERIEGTRLIPAPSAAQSSGVRAPAGATTSTLPLIGPQRGALPPTSDPMSYREPN
;
A
#
# COMPACT_ATOMS: atom_id res chain seq x y z
N GLY A 1 -8.25 -17.88 8.30
CA GLY A 1 -9.67 -18.28 8.49
C GLY A 1 -10.55 -17.09 8.18
N GLY A 2 -11.85 -17.28 8.03
CA GLY A 2 -12.76 -16.16 7.78
C GLY A 2 -14.22 -16.54 7.95
N LEU A 3 -15.06 -15.54 8.19
CA LEU A 3 -16.51 -15.66 8.27
C LEU A 3 -17.11 -14.98 7.04
N LEU A 4 -17.95 -15.71 6.32
CA LEU A 4 -18.83 -15.16 5.30
C LEU A 4 -20.27 -15.39 5.77
N GLN A 5 -20.96 -14.32 6.11
CA GLN A 5 -22.33 -14.38 6.62
C GLN A 5 -23.24 -13.54 5.72
N ASP A 6 -24.31 -14.16 5.22
CA ASP A 6 -25.35 -13.49 4.44
C ASP A 6 -26.68 -13.62 5.19
N ASP A 7 -27.18 -12.50 5.72
CA ASP A 7 -28.47 -12.41 6.39
C ASP A 7 -29.53 -11.82 5.45
N TYR A 8 -30.69 -12.48 5.38
CA TYR A 8 -31.86 -12.01 4.66
C TYR A 8 -32.99 -11.78 5.66
N SER A 9 -33.53 -10.56 5.68
CA SER A 9 -34.71 -10.20 6.49
C SER A 9 -35.78 -9.59 5.58
N ASN A 10 -37.02 -10.06 5.75
CA ASN A 10 -38.18 -9.50 5.08
C ASN A 10 -39.23 -9.15 6.14
N THR A 11 -39.52 -7.86 6.28
CA THR A 11 -40.57 -7.35 7.17
C THR A 11 -41.74 -6.90 6.30
N ASN A 12 -42.93 -7.45 6.52
CA ASN A 12 -44.14 -7.07 5.80
C ASN A 12 -45.20 -6.59 6.80
N GLU A 13 -45.54 -5.32 6.73
CA GLU A 13 -46.55 -4.66 7.54
C GLU A 13 -47.69 -4.23 6.61
N LYS A 14 -48.92 -4.69 6.85
CA LYS A 14 -50.06 -4.33 5.99
C LYS A 14 -51.33 -4.11 6.79
N VAL A 15 -52.21 -3.27 6.27
CA VAL A 15 -53.57 -3.08 6.82
C VAL A 15 -54.43 -4.29 6.43
N PRO A 16 -55.08 -4.99 7.39
CA PRO A 16 -55.97 -6.11 7.09
C PRO A 16 -57.12 -5.70 6.15
N GLY A 17 -57.45 -6.54 5.15
CA GLY A 17 -58.49 -6.27 4.16
C GLY A 17 -58.02 -5.39 3.00
N LEU A 18 -57.60 -4.16 3.27
CA LEU A 18 -57.20 -3.20 2.22
C LEU A 18 -55.85 -3.52 1.58
N GLY A 19 -54.93 -4.15 2.33
CA GLY A 19 -53.59 -4.50 1.83
C GLY A 19 -53.57 -5.63 0.79
N ASP A 20 -54.67 -6.39 0.67
CA ASP A 20 -54.76 -7.54 -0.23
C ASP A 20 -55.54 -7.23 -1.53
N ILE A 21 -55.99 -5.99 -1.73
CA ILE A 21 -56.70 -5.59 -2.95
C ILE A 21 -55.71 -5.55 -4.12
N PRO A 22 -55.94 -6.31 -5.21
CA PRO A 22 -55.12 -6.21 -6.42
C PRO A 22 -55.23 -4.78 -6.97
N VAL A 23 -54.13 -4.23 -7.51
CA VAL A 23 -54.00 -2.84 -8.00
C VAL A 23 -53.73 -1.79 -6.91
N VAL A 24 -54.51 -1.71 -5.83
CA VAL A 24 -54.36 -0.61 -4.82
C VAL A 24 -53.70 -1.02 -3.49
N GLY A 25 -53.56 -2.31 -3.21
CA GLY A 25 -53.02 -2.81 -1.94
C GLY A 25 -51.58 -2.40 -1.64
N ASN A 26 -50.80 -2.00 -2.66
CA ASN A 26 -49.42 -1.54 -2.46
C ASN A 26 -49.31 -0.19 -1.72
N LEU A 27 -50.38 0.61 -1.69
CA LEU A 27 -50.43 1.87 -0.93
C LEU A 27 -50.68 1.65 0.58
N PHE A 28 -51.19 0.48 0.95
CA PHE A 28 -51.60 0.14 2.32
C PHE A 28 -50.73 -0.95 2.95
N ARG A 29 -49.59 -1.25 2.33
CA ARG A 29 -48.59 -2.20 2.83
C ARG A 29 -47.20 -1.58 2.74
N ASN A 30 -46.35 -1.93 3.69
CA ASN A 30 -44.95 -1.60 3.75
C ASN A 30 -44.16 -2.92 3.75
N GLU A 31 -43.33 -3.13 2.73
CA GLU A 31 -42.46 -4.29 2.63
C GLU A 31 -40.99 -3.83 2.69
N VAL A 32 -40.29 -4.23 3.74
CA VAL A 32 -38.87 -3.91 3.94
C VAL A 32 -38.05 -5.18 3.76
N ARG A 33 -37.37 -5.27 2.61
CA ARG A 33 -36.40 -6.32 2.32
C ARG A 33 -35.00 -5.80 2.62
N ARG A 34 -34.28 -6.46 3.53
CA ARG A 34 -32.89 -6.13 3.85
C ARG A 34 -32.02 -7.38 3.68
N ARG A 35 -30.96 -7.23 2.89
CA ARG A 35 -29.90 -8.22 2.72
C ARG A 35 -28.60 -7.65 3.28
N THR A 36 -28.00 -8.33 4.25
CA THR A 36 -26.74 -7.93 4.87
C THR A 36 -25.68 -8.98 4.57
N LYS A 37 -24.56 -8.58 3.98
CA LYS A 37 -23.44 -9.46 3.64
C LYS A 37 -22.19 -9.05 4.42
N THR A 38 -21.72 -9.90 5.31
CA THR A 38 -20.56 -9.70 6.18
C THR A 38 -19.41 -10.59 5.72
N ASN A 39 -18.27 -9.98 5.38
CA ASN A 39 -17.05 -10.67 5.00
C ASN A 39 -15.95 -10.33 6.00
N LEU A 40 -15.46 -11.32 6.74
CA LEU A 40 -14.35 -11.16 7.68
C LEU A 40 -13.27 -12.17 7.35
N MET A 41 -12.03 -11.71 7.18
CA MET A 41 -10.87 -12.56 6.89
C MET A 41 -9.74 -12.24 7.86
N ILE A 42 -9.08 -13.28 8.39
CA ILE A 42 -7.90 -13.15 9.23
C ILE A 42 -6.69 -13.84 8.59
N PHE A 43 -5.61 -13.07 8.47
CA PHE A 43 -4.31 -13.50 7.97
C PHE A 43 -3.25 -13.33 9.05
N VAL A 44 -2.33 -14.29 9.15
CA VAL A 44 -1.19 -14.23 10.06
C VAL A 44 0.08 -14.30 9.22
N ARG A 45 1.07 -13.47 9.55
CA ARG A 45 2.40 -13.50 8.94
C ARG A 45 3.43 -13.92 10.00
N PRO A 46 3.79 -15.21 10.08
CA PRO A 46 4.84 -15.63 11.00
C PRO A 46 6.21 -15.12 10.50
N VAL A 47 7.08 -14.74 11.43
CA VAL A 47 8.47 -14.35 11.15
C VAL A 47 9.36 -15.12 12.12
N VAL A 48 10.34 -15.86 11.59
CA VAL A 48 11.30 -16.63 12.38
C VAL A 48 12.57 -15.80 12.57
N MET A 49 12.84 -15.38 13.79
CA MET A 49 14.07 -14.66 14.16
C MET A 49 15.01 -15.65 14.84
N ARG A 50 16.22 -15.80 14.29
CA ARG A 50 17.21 -16.78 14.77
C ARG A 50 18.36 -16.14 15.55
N ASP A 51 18.72 -14.91 15.17
CA ASP A 51 19.89 -14.20 15.69
C ASP A 51 19.52 -12.83 16.26
N GLY A 52 20.35 -12.32 17.18
CA GLY A 52 20.18 -11.00 17.78
C GLY A 52 20.20 -9.86 16.76
N ILE A 53 21.10 -9.95 15.77
CA ILE A 53 21.23 -8.95 14.69
C ILE A 53 19.94 -8.85 13.86
N VAL A 54 19.31 -9.99 13.53
CA VAL A 54 18.06 -10.03 12.75
C VAL A 54 16.90 -9.46 13.57
N THR A 55 16.88 -9.73 14.88
CA THR A 55 15.86 -9.22 15.80
C THR A 55 15.97 -7.71 15.97
N GLU A 56 17.19 -7.18 16.12
CA GLU A 56 17.47 -5.75 16.23
C GLU A 56 17.11 -5.01 14.95
N ALA A 57 17.48 -5.54 13.77
CA ALA A 57 17.10 -4.96 12.49
C ALA A 57 15.57 -4.92 12.29
N PHE A 58 14.85 -5.97 12.71
CA PHE A 58 13.39 -6.00 12.64
C PHE A 58 12.74 -4.97 13.59
N ALA A 59 13.27 -4.83 14.81
CA ALA A 59 12.80 -3.83 15.77
C ALA A 59 13.07 -2.40 15.27
N ALA A 60 14.26 -2.16 14.70
CA ALA A 60 14.64 -0.88 14.13
C ALA A 60 13.70 -0.45 12.98
N ASP A 61 13.39 -1.36 12.05
CA ASP A 61 12.43 -1.10 10.96
C ASP A 61 11.04 -0.70 11.48
N ARG A 62 10.51 -1.42 12.48
CA ARG A 62 9.21 -1.11 13.08
C ARG A 62 9.21 0.22 13.81
N TYR A 63 10.31 0.53 14.49
CA TYR A 63 10.47 1.79 15.21
C TYR A 63 10.46 2.98 14.26
N GLU A 64 11.25 2.94 13.18
CA GLU A 64 11.29 4.01 12.18
C GLU A 64 9.93 4.15 11.48
N THR A 65 9.22 3.04 11.25
CA THR A 65 7.84 3.07 10.72
C THR A 65 6.90 3.86 11.63
N ILE A 66 6.88 3.55 12.93
CA ILE A 66 5.99 4.24 13.89
C ILE A 66 6.38 5.70 14.04
N ARG A 67 7.68 6.00 14.08
CA ARG A 67 8.21 7.36 14.16
C ARG A 67 7.82 8.20 12.94
N GLY A 68 7.89 7.64 11.74
CA GLY A 68 7.43 8.30 10.51
C GLY A 68 5.93 8.58 10.52
N ILE A 69 5.12 7.65 11.05
CA ILE A 69 3.67 7.88 11.23
C ILE A 69 3.44 9.03 12.21
N GLN A 70 4.07 9.00 13.39
CA GLN A 70 3.92 10.06 14.39
C GLN A 70 4.32 11.44 13.88
N GLN A 71 5.39 11.51 13.09
CA GLN A 71 5.83 12.75 12.46
C GLN A 71 4.81 13.33 11.48
N SER A 72 4.15 12.47 10.70
CA SER A 72 3.13 12.89 9.71
C SER A 72 1.76 13.17 10.33
N THR A 73 1.44 12.56 11.47
CA THR A 73 0.20 12.83 12.23
C THR A 73 0.37 13.95 13.26
N GLN A 74 1.44 14.74 13.19
CA GLN A 74 1.61 15.87 14.10
C GLN A 74 0.45 16.85 13.88
N PRO A 75 -0.26 17.23 14.96
CA PRO A 75 -1.29 18.25 14.85
C PRO A 75 -0.68 19.53 14.30
N GLU A 76 -1.30 20.06 13.25
CA GLU A 76 -0.96 21.39 12.75
C GLU A 76 -1.06 22.41 13.87
N TYR A 77 -0.05 23.26 13.98
CA TYR A 77 -0.02 24.32 14.98
C TYR A 77 -1.15 25.33 14.70
N ARG A 78 -2.25 25.23 15.45
CA ARG A 78 -3.44 26.09 15.33
C ARG A 78 -3.70 26.90 16.61
N PRO A 79 -3.22 28.15 16.70
CA PRO A 79 -3.70 29.10 17.70
C PRO A 79 -5.20 29.38 17.52
N PRO A 80 -6.06 29.44 18.57
CA PRO A 80 -5.79 29.47 20.02
C PRO A 80 -5.86 28.10 20.73
N LEU A 81 -5.94 26.97 20.01
CA LEU A 81 -6.10 25.61 20.56
C LEU A 81 -4.80 25.01 21.13
N ASN A 82 -3.85 25.87 21.51
CA ASN A 82 -2.49 25.51 21.94
C ASN A 82 -2.41 24.66 23.22
N ASN A 83 -3.55 24.29 23.81
CA ASN A 83 -3.60 23.48 25.03
C ASN A 83 -3.53 21.97 24.76
N VAL A 84 -3.56 21.54 23.48
CA VAL A 84 -3.14 20.18 23.11
C VAL A 84 -1.67 20.23 22.71
N GLY A 85 -0.80 19.76 23.60
CA GLY A 85 0.62 19.61 23.31
C GLY A 85 0.84 18.75 22.07
N GLN A 86 1.96 18.99 21.37
CA GLN A 86 2.36 18.16 20.23
C GLN A 86 2.26 16.68 20.60
N ALA A 87 1.77 15.87 19.65
CA ALA A 87 1.69 14.42 19.87
C ALA A 87 3.09 13.88 20.23
N PRO A 88 3.21 12.97 21.21
CA PRO A 88 4.50 12.38 21.57
C PRO A 88 5.19 11.77 20.35
N LEU A 89 6.45 12.17 20.12
CA LEU A 89 7.31 11.63 19.07
C LEU A 89 8.32 10.65 19.69
N LEU A 90 8.54 9.52 19.01
CA LEU A 90 9.59 8.58 19.34
C LEU A 90 10.98 9.23 19.16
N PRO A 91 11.92 9.02 20.11
CA PRO A 91 13.32 9.41 19.95
C PRO A 91 13.95 8.87 18.66
N PRO A 92 15.05 9.39 18.11
CA PRO A 92 15.80 8.69 17.07
C PRO A 92 16.46 7.42 17.63
N LEU A 93 16.44 6.29 16.90
CA LEU A 93 17.30 5.16 17.25
C LEU A 93 18.74 5.50 16.91
N VAL A 94 19.60 5.35 17.91
CA VAL A 94 21.05 5.32 17.73
C VAL A 94 21.44 3.85 17.82
N LEU A 95 21.52 3.18 16.67
CA LEU A 95 22.18 1.88 16.65
C LEU A 95 23.66 2.14 16.92
N PRO A 96 24.31 1.35 17.79
CA PRO A 96 25.75 1.38 17.88
C PRO A 96 26.29 1.15 16.48
N ASP A 97 26.93 2.16 15.91
CA ASP A 97 27.72 1.95 14.71
C ASP A 97 28.58 0.72 14.97
N ALA A 98 28.60 -0.23 14.04
CA ALA A 98 29.67 -1.23 13.98
C ALA A 98 31.07 -0.58 13.74
N THR A 99 31.15 0.75 13.88
CA THR A 99 32.30 1.62 13.75
C THR A 99 32.68 2.19 15.12
N ALA A 100 32.98 1.32 16.09
CA ALA A 100 33.85 1.74 17.18
C ALA A 100 35.26 1.96 16.60
N PRO A 101 35.89 3.15 16.74
CA PRO A 101 37.26 3.36 16.31
C PRO A 101 38.19 2.70 17.35
N GLY A 102 38.48 1.42 17.15
CA GLY A 102 39.29 0.63 18.07
C GLY A 102 39.71 -0.69 17.45
N GLY A 103 40.59 -0.62 16.43
CA GLY A 103 41.22 -1.79 15.84
C GLY A 103 41.10 -1.84 14.33
N SER A 104 41.76 -0.92 13.63
CA SER A 104 42.26 -1.20 12.29
C SER A 104 43.30 -2.33 12.38
N ARG A 105 42.85 -3.57 12.57
CA ARG A 105 43.68 -4.71 12.18
C ARG A 105 43.53 -4.78 10.65
N PRO A 106 44.58 -4.48 9.87
CA PRO A 106 44.52 -4.71 8.44
C PRO A 106 44.12 -6.16 8.21
N PRO A 107 43.30 -6.47 7.17
CA PRO A 107 43.13 -7.86 6.79
C PRO A 107 44.51 -8.36 6.41
N GLU A 108 45.09 -9.22 7.25
CA GLU A 108 46.23 -10.03 6.85
C GLU A 108 45.69 -10.89 5.70
N ARG A 109 45.98 -10.40 4.50
CA ARG A 109 45.61 -10.98 3.23
C ARG A 109 46.19 -12.38 3.23
N ILE A 110 45.35 -13.39 3.43
CA ILE A 110 45.72 -14.77 3.14
C ILE A 110 46.05 -14.80 1.64
N GLU A 111 47.34 -14.96 1.33
CA GLU A 111 47.84 -15.15 -0.02
C GLU A 111 47.12 -16.35 -0.65
N GLY A 112 46.33 -16.11 -1.70
CA GLY A 112 45.71 -17.24 -2.41
C GLY A 112 44.64 -16.90 -3.44
N THR A 113 43.88 -15.80 -3.28
CA THR A 113 42.74 -15.56 -4.17
C THR A 113 42.80 -14.18 -4.79
N ARG A 114 43.39 -14.11 -6.00
CA ARG A 114 43.38 -12.91 -6.83
C ARG A 114 41.93 -12.49 -7.12
N LEU A 115 41.62 -11.24 -6.77
CA LEU A 115 40.41 -10.53 -7.19
C LEU A 115 40.39 -10.45 -8.73
N ILE A 116 39.30 -10.88 -9.36
CA ILE A 116 38.98 -10.51 -10.74
C ILE A 116 38.62 -9.01 -10.72
N PRO A 117 39.30 -8.13 -11.48
CA PRO A 117 38.88 -6.75 -11.58
C PRO A 117 37.55 -6.65 -12.34
N ALA A 118 36.66 -5.77 -11.90
CA ALA A 118 35.43 -5.46 -12.61
C ALA A 118 35.75 -4.93 -14.02
N PRO A 119 34.98 -5.29 -15.07
CA PRO A 119 35.22 -4.82 -16.42
C PRO A 119 35.01 -3.30 -16.50
N SER A 120 36.01 -2.58 -16.97
CA SER A 120 35.93 -1.14 -17.24
C SER A 120 34.89 -0.88 -18.35
N ALA A 121 33.88 -0.07 -18.05
CA ALA A 121 32.97 0.44 -19.07
C ALA A 121 33.79 1.24 -20.12
N ALA A 122 33.63 0.87 -21.38
CA ALA A 122 34.28 1.51 -22.51
C ALA A 122 33.95 3.01 -22.53
N GLN A 123 34.98 3.86 -22.41
CA GLN A 123 34.86 5.29 -22.60
C GLN A 123 34.71 5.55 -24.11
N SER A 124 33.47 5.80 -24.57
CA SER A 124 33.23 6.27 -25.92
C SER A 124 33.64 7.74 -26.02
N SER A 125 34.83 7.97 -26.58
CA SER A 125 35.33 9.27 -27.02
C SER A 125 34.44 9.83 -28.14
N GLY A 126 33.55 10.75 -27.79
CA GLY A 126 32.74 11.56 -28.71
C GLY A 126 33.39 12.91 -28.98
N VAL A 127 33.63 13.17 -30.27
CA VAL A 127 34.29 14.33 -30.87
C VAL A 127 33.56 15.66 -30.59
N ARG A 128 34.35 16.74 -30.50
CA ARG A 128 33.98 18.12 -30.15
C ARG A 128 33.46 18.96 -31.35
N ALA A 129 32.44 19.78 -31.05
CA ALA A 129 32.04 21.11 -31.59
C ALA A 129 31.21 21.23 -32.90
N PRO A 130 30.52 22.38 -33.18
CA PRO A 130 30.18 23.57 -32.37
C PRO A 130 28.68 23.98 -32.41
N ALA A 131 28.38 25.07 -31.70
CA ALA A 131 27.09 25.76 -31.51
C ALA A 131 26.31 26.15 -32.79
N GLY A 132 24.98 26.19 -32.67
CA GLY A 132 24.10 26.95 -33.59
C GLY A 132 22.65 26.45 -33.69
N ALA A 133 21.71 27.34 -33.33
CA ALA A 133 20.32 27.44 -33.79
C ALA A 133 19.26 26.37 -33.41
N THR A 134 18.32 26.82 -32.58
CA THR A 134 16.85 26.64 -32.64
C THR A 134 16.26 25.59 -33.59
N THR A 135 15.40 24.69 -33.08
CA THR A 135 14.04 24.42 -33.61
C THR A 135 13.32 23.38 -32.74
N SER A 136 12.09 23.74 -32.36
CA SER A 136 11.02 22.94 -31.75
C SER A 136 10.76 21.62 -32.48
N THR A 137 10.63 20.49 -31.78
CA THR A 137 9.81 19.32 -32.17
C THR A 137 9.64 18.36 -30.98
N LEU A 138 8.39 18.06 -30.63
CA LEU A 138 7.94 17.12 -29.60
C LEU A 138 8.36 15.67 -29.93
N PRO A 139 8.83 14.84 -28.97
CA PRO A 139 8.94 13.41 -29.21
C PRO A 139 7.58 12.71 -29.02
N LEU A 140 7.13 12.09 -30.10
CA LEU A 140 5.99 11.18 -30.24
C LEU A 140 6.16 9.96 -29.31
N ILE A 141 5.20 9.79 -28.39
CA ILE A 141 5.06 8.64 -27.50
C ILE A 141 4.66 7.42 -28.35
N GLY A 142 5.53 6.41 -28.43
CA GLY A 142 5.19 5.10 -28.97
C GLY A 142 4.22 4.34 -28.05
N PRO A 143 3.32 3.51 -28.59
CA PRO A 143 2.29 2.85 -27.79
C PRO A 143 2.84 1.72 -26.93
N GLN A 144 2.50 1.79 -25.64
CA GLN A 144 2.69 0.78 -24.60
C GLN A 144 2.22 -0.61 -25.07
N ARG A 145 3.14 -1.57 -25.24
CA ARG A 145 2.81 -3.00 -25.30
C ARG A 145 2.63 -3.51 -23.88
N GLY A 146 1.43 -3.98 -23.53
CA GLY A 146 1.21 -4.70 -22.28
C GLY A 146 -0.17 -4.60 -21.63
N ALA A 147 -1.23 -4.23 -22.35
CA ALA A 147 -2.59 -4.33 -21.82
C ALA A 147 -3.11 -5.76 -21.98
N LEU A 148 -3.50 -6.38 -20.87
CA LEU A 148 -4.31 -7.61 -20.84
C LEU A 148 -5.63 -7.35 -21.60
N PRO A 149 -6.16 -8.33 -22.37
CA PRO A 149 -7.47 -8.15 -22.99
C PRO A 149 -8.53 -7.98 -21.89
N PRO A 150 -9.57 -7.14 -22.09
CA PRO A 150 -10.68 -7.07 -21.16
C PRO A 150 -11.35 -8.45 -21.10
N THR A 151 -11.38 -9.06 -19.91
CA THR A 151 -12.22 -10.23 -19.64
C THR A 151 -13.66 -9.83 -19.87
N SER A 152 -14.32 -10.43 -20.85
CA SER A 152 -15.76 -10.27 -21.06
C SER A 152 -16.52 -10.92 -19.90
N ASP A 153 -17.21 -10.13 -19.09
CA ASP A 153 -18.19 -10.60 -18.11
C ASP A 153 -19.36 -11.31 -18.81
N PRO A 154 -19.72 -12.55 -18.45
CA PRO A 154 -20.79 -13.31 -19.10
C PRO A 154 -22.23 -12.90 -18.70
N MET A 155 -22.44 -11.75 -18.05
CA MET A 155 -23.74 -11.42 -17.43
C MET A 155 -24.56 -10.32 -18.11
N SER A 156 -24.15 -9.84 -19.29
CA SER A 156 -24.86 -8.75 -19.99
C SER A 156 -26.02 -9.19 -20.89
N TYR A 157 -26.37 -10.48 -20.96
CA TYR A 157 -27.52 -10.96 -21.74
C TYR A 157 -28.72 -11.24 -20.85
N ARG A 158 -29.47 -10.20 -20.49
CA ARG A 158 -30.92 -10.31 -20.29
C ARG A 158 -31.60 -8.94 -20.37
N GLU A 159 -31.90 -8.51 -21.59
CA GLU A 159 -32.92 -7.50 -21.84
C GLU A 159 -34.33 -8.11 -21.77
N PRO A 160 -35.34 -7.26 -21.50
CA PRO A 160 -36.69 -7.65 -21.08
C PRO A 160 -37.66 -7.90 -22.23
N ASN A 161 -38.71 -8.67 -21.95
CA ASN A 161 -39.97 -8.66 -22.69
C ASN A 161 -41.11 -8.65 -21.65
#